data_AF-A0AA89NL82-F1
#
_entry.id   AF-A0AA89NL82-F1
#
_cell.length_a   1.000
_cell.length_b   1.000
_cell.length_c   1.000
_cell.angle_alpha   90.00
_cell.angle_beta   90.00
_cell.angle_gamma   90.00
#
_symmetry.space_group_name_H-M   'P 1'
#
loop_
_entity.id
_entity.type
_entity.pdbx_description
1 polymer ?
#
loop_
_entity_poly.entity_id
_entity_poly.type
_entity_poly.pdbx_seq_one_letter_code
_entity_poly.pdbx_strand_id
1 'polypeptide(L)' 'MKLLIAERDENESVAIRWLVSAYSLPIHRVYTANTVRQAMRILEKETPGLLYIV' A
#
# COMPACT_ATOMS: atom_id res chain seq x y z
N MET A 1 -2.09 -3.00 11.59
CA MET A 1 -2.67 -3.36 10.28
C MET A 1 -1.62 -3.26 9.19
N LYS A 2 -1.73 -4.10 8.15
CA LYS A 2 -0.89 -4.05 6.94
C LYS A 2 -1.68 -3.32 5.84
N LEU A 3 -1.04 -2.38 5.13
CA LEU A 3 -1.61 -1.65 4.00
C LEU A 3 -0.90 -2.07 2.70
N LEU A 4 -1.65 -2.34 1.64
CA LEU A 4 -1.14 -2.39 0.26
C LEU A 4 -1.64 -1.17 -0.52
N ILE A 5 -0.70 -0.42 -1.10
CA ILE A 5 -0.93 0.67 -2.04
C ILE A 5 -0.62 0.13 -3.44
N ALA A 6 -1.65 -0.17 -4.22
CA ALA A 6 -1.53 -0.54 -5.62
C ALA A 6 -1.80 0.70 -6.48
N GLU A 7 -0.73 1.36 -6.90
CA GLU A 7 -0.75 2.65 -7.60
C GLU A 7 0.33 2.66 -8.68
N ARG A 8 -0.02 3.07 -9.90
CA ARG A 8 0.90 3.17 -11.04
C ARG A 8 1.73 4.44 -11.02
N ASP A 9 1.20 5.55 -10.49
CA ASP A 9 1.93 6.79 -10.30
C ASP A 9 2.71 6.78 -8.97
N GLU A 10 4.04 6.75 -9.07
CA GLU A 10 4.90 6.73 -7.89
C GLU A 10 4.71 7.96 -6.99
N ASN A 11 4.33 9.12 -7.53
CA ASN A 11 4.11 10.33 -6.76
C ASN A 11 2.88 10.19 -5.86
N GLU A 12 1.79 9.61 -6.35
CA GLU A 12 0.60 9.32 -5.54
C GLU A 12 0.94 8.32 -4.43
N SER A 13 1.70 7.28 -4.76
CA SER A 13 2.16 6.30 -3.78
C SER A 13 3.02 6.94 -2.67
N VAL A 14 3.90 7.90 -3.02
CA VAL A 14 4.68 8.69 -2.05
C VAL A 14 3.77 9.53 -1.15
N ALA A 15 2.80 10.24 -1.74
CA ALA A 15 1.89 11.10 -0.99
C ALA A 15 1.07 10.32 0.05
N ILE A 16 0.56 9.13 -0.33
CA ILE A 16 -0.19 8.26 0.58
C ILE A 16 0.72 7.71 1.68
N ARG A 17 1.95 7.29 1.35
CA ARG A 17 2.94 6.86 2.36
C ARG A 17 3.22 7.98 3.36
N TRP A 18 3.39 9.22 2.87
CA TRP A 18 3.58 10.38 3.72
C TRP A 18 2.39 10.59 4.65
N LEU A 19 1.16 10.56 4.13
CA LEU A 19 -0.07 10.70 4.92
C LEU A 19 -0.15 9.62 6.01
N VAL A 20 0.11 8.36 5.66
CA VAL A 20 0.11 7.25 6.62
C VAL A 20 1.18 7.42 7.70
N SER A 21 2.31 8.03 7.39
CA SER A 21 3.36 8.31 8.38
C SER A 21 3.09 9.54 9.25
N ALA A 22 2.42 10.56 8.69
CA ALA A 22 2.15 11.81 9.37
C ALA A 22 1.05 11.67 10.42
N TYR A 23 0.06 10.82 10.16
CA TYR A 23 -0.99 10.50 11.11
C TYR A 23 -0.65 9.17 11.77
N SER A 24 -0.79 9.06 13.10
CA SER A 24 -0.56 7.82 13.86
C SER A 24 -1.64 6.76 13.59
N LEU A 25 -1.89 6.45 12.32
CA LEU A 25 -2.78 5.39 11.89
C LEU A 25 -2.22 4.06 12.39
N PRO A 26 -3.08 3.08 12.73
CA PRO A 26 -2.66 1.76 13.21
C PRO A 26 -2.11 0.87 12.08
N ILE A 27 -1.26 1.43 11.21
CA ILE A 27 -0.61 0.77 10.08
C ILE A 27 0.86 0.55 10.44
N HIS A 28 1.25 -0.71 10.65
CA HIS A 28 2.62 -1.07 11.03
C HIS A 28 3.46 -1.54 9.84
N ARG A 29 2.84 -1.74 8.67
CA ARG A 29 3.55 -2.12 7.44
C ARG A 29 2.81 -1.64 6.21
N VAL A 30 3.55 -1.04 5.29
CA VAL A 30 3.06 -0.57 4.00
C VAL A 30 3.78 -1.34 2.90
N TYR A 31 3.02 -1.86 1.95
CA TYR A 31 3.50 -2.47 0.71
C TYR A 31 3.05 -1.62 -0.46
N THR A 32 3.84 -1.60 -1.52
CA THR A 32 3.56 -0.85 -2.73
C THR A 32 3.62 -1.77 -3.94
N ALA A 33 2.71 -1.60 -4.89
CA ALA A 33 2.69 -2.31 -6.15
C ALA A 33 2.38 -1.33 -7.28
N ASN A 34 3.19 -1.35 -8.33
CA ASN A 34 2.94 -0.54 -9.54
C ASN A 34 2.31 -1.35 -10.69
N THR A 35 2.05 -2.63 -10.46
CA THR A 35 1.38 -3.51 -11.41
C THR A 35 0.43 -4.44 -10.69
N VAL A 36 -0.63 -4.88 -11.40
CA VAL A 36 -1.58 -5.89 -10.90
C VAL A 36 -0.85 -7.16 -10.47
N ARG A 37 0.14 -7.62 -11.23
CA ARG A 37 0.91 -8.82 -10.90
C ARG A 37 1.67 -8.69 -9.57
N GLN A 38 2.25 -7.53 -9.28
CA GLN A 38 2.88 -7.30 -7.98
C GLN A 38 1.84 -7.24 -6.86
N ALA A 39 0.72 -6.55 -7.09
CA ALA A 39 -0.36 -6.45 -6.11
C ALA A 39 -0.89 -7.84 -5.74
N MET A 40 -1.16 -8.69 -6.73
CA MET A 40 -1.60 -10.08 -6.52
C MET A 40 -0.60 -10.90 -5.69
N ARG A 41 0.70 -10.80 -6.02
CA ARG A 41 1.75 -11.48 -5.22
C ARG A 41 1.79 -11.02 -3.77
N ILE A 42 1.58 -9.72 -3.53
CA ILE A 42 1.56 -9.18 -2.17
C ILE A 42 0.28 -9.60 -1.44
N LEU A 43 -0.87 -9.60 -2.11
CA LEU A 43 -2.15 -10.06 -1.55
C LEU A 43 -2.05 -11.50 -1.06
N GLU A 44 -1.56 -12.40 -1.91
CA GLU A 44 -1.42 -13.83 -1.60
C GLU A 44 -0.44 -14.09 -0.46
N LYS A 45 0.68 -13.36 -0.42
CA LYS A 45 1.74 -13.59 0.56
C LYS A 45 1.49 -12.90 1.90
N GLU A 46 1.08 -11.65 1.87
CA GLU A 46 1.15 -10.77 3.03
C GLU A 46 -0.21 -10.54 3.69
N THR A 47 -1.31 -10.89 3.01
CA THR A 47 -2.70 -10.73 3.50
C THR A 47 -2.94 -9.36 4.15
N PRO A 48 -2.75 -8.25 3.41
CA PRO A 48 -2.95 -6.91 3.95
C PRO A 48 -4.41 -6.69 4.37
N GLY A 49 -4.61 -5.98 5.48
CA GLY A 49 -5.94 -5.69 6.03
C GLY A 49 -6.60 -4.44 5.43
N LEU A 50 -5.82 -3.60 4.75
CA LEU A 50 -6.29 -2.41 4.04
C LEU A 50 -5.68 -2.37 2.64
N LEU A 51 -6.50 -2.02 1.66
CA LEU A 51 -6.15 -1.94 0.24
C LEU A 51 -6.48 -0.54 -0.27
N TYR A 52 -5.51 0.10 -0.92
CA TYR A 52 -5.71 1.27 -1.76
C TYR A 52 -5.37 0.86 -3.20
N ILE A 53 -6.31 1.01 -4.14
CA ILE A 53 -6.18 0.56 -5.52
C ILE A 53 -6.71 1.65 -6.46
N VAL A 54 -5.88 2.10 -7.42
CA VAL A 54 -6.18 3.14 -8.41
C VAL A 54 -5.59 2.80 -9.79
#